data_AF-A0A291QDH6-F1
#
_entry.id   AF-A0A291QDH6-F1
#
_cell.length_a   1.000
_cell.length_b   1.000
_cell.length_c   1.000
_cell.angle_alpha   90.00
_cell.angle_beta   90.00
_cell.angle_gamma   90.00
#
_symmetry.space_group_name_H-M   'P 1'
#
loop_
_entity.id
_entity.type
_entity.pdbx_description
1 polymer ?
#
loop_
_entity_poly.entity_id
_entity_poly.type
_entity_poly.pdbx_seq_one_letter_code
_entity_poly.pdbx_strand_id
1 'polypeptide(L)'
;MPLPAVWDTPPTGYAILVPDGWFQLHLDPDERDRSIVALADRQFAGIDTAPVLKERLIRDLRKQAKVAHREGGVELYISLLTVEGLPLASSLLVSLLPDGWPGCRTAHDLAHRLAGTGRPAEVRKLDTAGDAVRTRKDDVSDPESPLGSTLATTTVSYHVPVPAGRQWLTLTFSTPMERLVPKMVELFDIVAGTLHWE
;
A
#
# COMPACT_ATOMS: atom_id res chain seq x y z
N MET A 1 1.08 -15.32 -21.35
CA MET A 1 0.60 -14.31 -22.32
C MET A 1 1.52 -13.12 -22.20
N PRO A 2 2.22 -12.67 -23.25
CA PRO A 2 3.08 -11.49 -23.15
C PRO A 2 2.21 -10.24 -22.96
N LEU A 3 2.51 -9.44 -21.93
CA LEU A 3 1.82 -8.18 -21.66
C LEU A 3 2.08 -7.18 -22.80
N PRO A 4 1.09 -6.38 -23.22
CA PRO A 4 1.29 -5.40 -24.28
C PRO A 4 2.28 -4.31 -23.83
N ALA A 5 3.35 -4.13 -24.62
CA ALA A 5 4.38 -3.12 -24.38
C ALA A 5 3.91 -1.69 -24.74
N VAL A 6 2.76 -1.56 -25.41
CA VAL A 6 2.17 -0.29 -25.85
C VAL A 6 0.68 -0.34 -25.54
N TRP A 7 0.21 0.66 -24.79
CA TRP A 7 -1.20 0.83 -24.44
C TRP A 7 -1.77 1.97 -25.28
N ASP A 8 -2.82 1.69 -26.06
CA ASP A 8 -3.54 2.72 -26.83
C ASP A 8 -4.70 3.34 -26.02
N THR A 9 -5.20 2.61 -25.03
CA THR A 9 -6.19 3.05 -24.04
C THR A 9 -5.72 2.69 -22.64
N PRO A 10 -6.16 3.41 -21.59
CA PRO A 10 -5.82 3.06 -20.22
C PRO A 10 -6.21 1.62 -19.88
N PRO A 11 -5.37 0.88 -19.14
CA PRO A 11 -5.75 -0.42 -18.58
C PRO A 11 -6.98 -0.29 -17.70
N THR A 12 -7.72 -1.38 -17.61
CA THR A 12 -8.94 -1.45 -16.80
C THR A 12 -8.68 -1.97 -15.39
N GLY A 13 -7.54 -2.62 -15.18
CA GLY A 13 -7.13 -3.17 -13.89
C GLY A 13 -5.62 -3.22 -13.71
N TYR A 14 -5.23 -3.77 -12.57
CA TYR A 14 -3.85 -4.10 -12.26
C TYR A 14 -3.85 -5.37 -11.42
N ALA A 15 -2.71 -6.06 -11.42
CA ALA A 15 -2.45 -7.15 -10.50
C ALA A 15 -1.08 -6.96 -9.85
N ILE A 16 -1.00 -7.36 -8.58
CA ILE A 16 0.22 -7.33 -7.77
C ILE A 16 0.33 -8.63 -6.99
N LEU A 17 1.52 -9.22 -6.97
CA LEU A 17 1.80 -10.44 -6.22
C LEU A 17 2.34 -10.07 -4.84
N VAL A 18 1.59 -10.43 -3.81
CA VAL A 18 2.01 -10.30 -2.41
C VAL A 18 2.41 -11.68 -1.86
N PRO A 19 3.28 -11.74 -0.84
CA PRO A 19 3.63 -13.00 -0.20
C PRO A 19 2.41 -13.72 0.35
N ASP A 20 2.49 -15.05 0.38
CA ASP A 20 1.50 -15.87 1.08
C ASP A 20 1.33 -15.39 2.53
N GLY A 21 0.09 -15.36 3.02
CA GLY A 21 -0.21 -14.85 4.36
C GLY A 21 -0.47 -13.34 4.43
N TRP A 22 -0.40 -12.62 3.31
CA TRP A 22 -1.00 -11.28 3.21
C TRP A 22 -2.50 -11.40 2.96
N PHE A 23 -3.30 -10.63 3.69
CA PHE A 23 -4.74 -10.60 3.55
C PHE A 23 -5.16 -9.34 2.80
N GLN A 24 -5.93 -9.51 1.72
CA GLN A 24 -6.48 -8.41 0.92
C GLN A 24 -7.82 -7.95 1.50
N LEU A 25 -7.93 -6.64 1.71
CA LEU A 25 -9.13 -5.95 2.17
C LEU A 25 -9.55 -4.96 1.09
N HIS A 26 -10.70 -5.21 0.48
CA HIS A 26 -11.30 -4.29 -0.49
C HIS A 26 -11.82 -3.04 0.22
N LEU A 27 -11.48 -1.85 -0.28
CA LEU A 27 -11.90 -0.59 0.34
C LEU A 27 -13.24 -0.06 -0.20
N ASP A 28 -13.73 -0.65 -1.29
CA ASP A 28 -15.04 -0.38 -1.86
C ASP A 28 -16.16 -0.56 -0.81
N PRO A 29 -17.07 0.42 -0.63
CA PRO A 29 -18.15 0.35 0.34
C PRO A 29 -18.98 -0.94 0.32
N ASP A 30 -19.16 -1.55 -0.86
CA ASP A 30 -20.02 -2.72 -1.06
C ASP A 30 -19.36 -4.02 -0.54
N GLU A 31 -18.03 -4.06 -0.50
CA GLU A 31 -17.24 -5.24 -0.11
C GLU A 31 -16.45 -5.05 1.19
N ARG A 32 -16.22 -3.80 1.60
CA ARG A 32 -15.35 -3.44 2.72
C ARG A 32 -15.76 -4.07 4.03
N ASP A 33 -17.05 -3.98 4.39
CA ASP A 33 -17.51 -4.49 5.68
C ASP A 33 -17.38 -6.01 5.76
N ARG A 34 -17.64 -6.72 4.66
CA ARG A 34 -17.44 -8.17 4.56
C ARG A 34 -15.97 -8.53 4.71
N SER A 35 -15.09 -7.81 4.02
CA SER A 35 -13.64 -8.04 4.05
C SER A 35 -13.04 -7.82 5.45
N ILE A 36 -13.49 -6.78 6.16
CA ILE A 36 -13.05 -6.47 7.53
C ILE A 36 -13.47 -7.57 8.51
N VAL A 37 -14.72 -8.05 8.41
CA VAL A 37 -15.19 -9.14 9.27
C VAL A 37 -14.38 -10.41 9.01
N ALA A 38 -14.13 -10.76 7.75
CA ALA A 38 -13.31 -11.92 7.39
C ALA A 38 -11.87 -11.83 7.93
N LEU A 39 -11.25 -10.65 7.88
CA LEU A 39 -9.94 -10.41 8.49
C LEU A 39 -9.97 -10.63 10.00
N ALA A 40 -10.96 -10.04 10.69
CA ALA A 40 -11.11 -10.19 12.13
C ALA A 40 -11.40 -11.64 12.52
N ASP A 41 -12.22 -12.36 11.77
CA ASP A 41 -12.47 -13.79 11.98
C ASP A 41 -11.19 -14.61 11.84
N ARG A 42 -10.38 -14.33 10.83
CA ARG A 42 -9.10 -15.01 10.62
C ARG A 42 -8.09 -14.73 11.74
N GLN A 43 -7.99 -13.48 12.20
CA GLN A 43 -7.04 -13.10 13.24
C GLN A 43 -7.41 -13.65 14.63
N PHE A 44 -8.71 -13.83 14.89
CA PHE A 44 -9.21 -14.37 16.16
C PHE A 44 -9.61 -15.85 16.07
N ALA A 45 -9.27 -16.54 14.99
CA ALA A 45 -9.54 -17.97 14.86
C ALA A 45 -8.87 -18.76 15.99
N GLY A 46 -9.67 -19.48 16.78
CA GLY A 46 -9.21 -20.23 17.95
C GLY A 46 -9.02 -19.40 19.23
N ILE A 47 -9.44 -18.12 19.24
CA ILE A 47 -9.38 -17.23 20.40
C ILE A 47 -10.81 -16.87 20.85
N ASP A 48 -11.41 -17.71 21.68
CA ASP A 48 -12.80 -17.51 22.16
C ASP A 48 -12.92 -16.47 23.29
N THR A 49 -11.81 -16.09 23.92
CA THR A 49 -11.80 -15.25 25.12
C THR A 49 -11.65 -13.75 24.84
N ALA A 50 -11.72 -13.31 23.58
CA ALA A 50 -11.42 -11.93 23.17
C ALA A 50 -12.49 -11.22 22.32
N PRO A 51 -13.81 -11.35 22.59
CA PRO A 51 -14.85 -10.73 21.77
C PRO A 51 -14.76 -9.19 21.74
N VAL A 52 -14.45 -8.55 22.87
CA VAL A 52 -14.31 -7.09 22.97
C VAL A 52 -13.13 -6.58 22.12
N LEU A 53 -12.01 -7.32 22.08
CA LEU A 53 -10.86 -6.95 21.26
C LEU A 53 -11.17 -7.10 19.77
N LYS A 54 -11.91 -8.15 19.40
CA LYS A 54 -12.37 -8.38 18.02
C LYS A 54 -13.30 -7.26 17.55
N GLU A 55 -14.28 -6.86 18.35
CA GLU A 55 -15.18 -5.75 18.03
C GLU A 55 -14.43 -4.42 17.89
N ARG A 56 -13.44 -4.19 18.76
CA ARG A 56 -12.58 -3.00 18.68
C ARG A 56 -11.77 -2.98 17.38
N LEU A 57 -11.14 -4.11 17.02
CA LEU A 57 -10.40 -4.25 15.76
C LEU A 57 -11.30 -3.95 14.55
N ILE A 58 -12.50 -4.55 14.49
CA ILE A 58 -13.46 -4.30 13.40
C ILE A 58 -13.80 -2.81 13.31
N ARG A 59 -14.05 -2.16 14.44
CA ARG A 59 -14.39 -0.73 14.48
C ARG A 59 -13.25 0.15 13.97
N ASP A 60 -12.03 -0.13 14.41
CA ASP A 60 -10.83 0.64 14.05
C ASP A 60 -10.51 0.43 12.56
N LEU A 61 -10.56 -0.81 12.06
CA LEU A 61 -10.41 -1.13 10.64
C LEU A 61 -11.47 -0.43 9.78
N ARG A 62 -12.74 -0.41 10.20
CA ARG A 62 -13.80 0.32 9.49
C ARG A 62 -13.52 1.80 9.39
N LYS A 63 -13.05 2.41 10.48
CA LYS A 63 -12.70 3.83 10.50
C LYS A 63 -11.55 4.12 9.54
N GLN A 64 -10.48 3.32 9.60
CA GLN A 64 -9.30 3.49 8.75
C GLN A 64 -9.62 3.23 7.27
N ALA A 65 -10.34 2.15 6.95
CA ALA A 65 -10.72 1.82 5.58
C ALA A 65 -11.63 2.89 4.95
N LYS A 66 -12.53 3.53 5.73
CA LYS A 66 -13.33 4.68 5.26
C LYS A 66 -12.48 5.90 4.94
N VAL A 67 -11.44 6.18 5.75
CA VAL A 67 -10.50 7.29 5.49
C VAL A 67 -9.69 6.99 4.23
N ALA A 68 -9.08 5.81 4.16
CA ALA A 68 -8.30 5.39 3.01
C ALA A 68 -9.10 5.46 1.70
N HIS A 69 -10.33 4.94 1.68
CA HIS A 69 -11.19 4.99 0.50
C HIS A 69 -11.51 6.43 0.05
N ARG A 70 -11.80 7.34 0.99
CA ARG A 70 -12.03 8.76 0.69
C ARG A 70 -10.82 9.46 0.07
N GLU A 71 -9.61 8.97 0.35
CA GLU A 71 -8.35 9.48 -0.19
C GLU A 71 -7.92 8.77 -1.48
N GLY A 72 -8.80 7.97 -2.08
CA GLY A 72 -8.54 7.24 -3.32
C GLY A 72 -8.01 5.82 -3.13
N GLY A 73 -8.00 5.31 -1.89
CA GLY A 73 -7.64 3.93 -1.58
C GLY A 73 -8.60 2.94 -2.23
N VAL A 74 -8.03 1.98 -2.96
CA VAL A 74 -8.75 0.91 -3.67
C VAL A 74 -8.66 -0.38 -2.86
N GLU A 75 -7.47 -0.73 -2.40
CA GLU A 75 -7.19 -2.00 -1.71
C GLU A 75 -6.18 -1.81 -0.58
N LEU A 76 -6.33 -2.58 0.49
CA LEU A 76 -5.39 -2.64 1.60
C LEU A 76 -4.97 -4.09 1.82
N TYR A 77 -3.68 -4.36 1.77
CA TYR A 77 -3.12 -5.64 2.16
C TYR A 77 -2.47 -5.54 3.54
N ILE A 78 -2.73 -6.52 4.40
CA ILE A 78 -2.17 -6.59 5.75
C ILE A 78 -1.42 -7.91 5.89
N SER A 79 -0.15 -7.84 6.31
CA SER A 79 0.65 -9.02 6.60
C SER A 79 0.11 -9.74 7.86
N LEU A 80 -0.26 -11.01 7.71
CA LEU A 80 -0.57 -11.92 8.81
C LEU A 80 0.57 -12.92 9.05
N LEU A 81 1.73 -12.67 8.44
CA LEU A 81 2.90 -13.54 8.53
C LEU A 81 3.51 -13.53 9.94
N THR A 82 4.03 -14.69 10.32
CA THR A 82 4.85 -14.86 11.52
C THR A 82 6.20 -15.48 11.14
N VAL A 83 7.27 -14.96 11.74
CA VAL A 83 8.64 -15.46 11.57
C VAL A 83 9.20 -15.72 12.96
N GLU A 84 9.65 -16.95 13.23
CA GLU A 84 10.12 -17.37 14.57
C GLU A 84 9.11 -17.03 15.69
N GLY A 85 7.80 -17.15 15.38
CA GLY A 85 6.72 -16.85 16.32
C GLY A 85 6.39 -15.37 16.50
N LEU A 86 7.11 -14.45 15.84
CA LEU A 86 6.85 -13.01 15.90
C LEU A 86 6.09 -12.53 14.67
N PRO A 87 5.03 -11.70 14.82
CA PRO A 87 4.29 -11.17 13.68
C PRO A 87 5.14 -10.19 12.87
N LEU A 88 5.16 -10.38 11.55
CA LEU A 88 5.84 -9.49 10.63
C LEU A 88 4.91 -8.33 10.26
N ALA A 89 4.81 -7.35 11.15
CA ALA A 89 3.90 -6.21 11.01
C ALA A 89 4.26 -5.35 9.78
N SER A 90 3.37 -5.37 8.78
CA SER A 90 3.44 -4.50 7.60
C SER A 90 2.11 -4.43 6.86
N SER A 91 1.97 -3.41 6.03
CA SER A 91 0.81 -3.25 5.14
C SER A 91 1.21 -2.65 3.80
N LEU A 92 0.33 -2.83 2.81
CA LEU A 92 0.37 -2.17 1.50
C LEU A 92 -1.01 -1.55 1.25
N LEU A 93 -1.07 -0.23 1.16
CA LEU A 93 -2.24 0.48 0.64
C LEU A 93 -2.03 0.76 -0.85
N VAL A 94 -2.99 0.35 -1.67
CA VAL A 94 -3.05 0.72 -3.08
C VAL A 94 -4.09 1.83 -3.25
N SER A 95 -3.66 2.96 -3.80
CA SER A 95 -4.53 4.11 -4.04
C SER A 95 -4.46 4.56 -5.49
N LEU A 96 -5.59 4.98 -6.04
CA LEU A 96 -5.69 5.57 -7.37
C LEU A 96 -5.88 7.08 -7.24
N LEU A 97 -5.07 7.87 -7.93
CA LEU A 97 -5.25 9.31 -8.11
C LEU A 97 -5.84 9.54 -9.50
N PRO A 98 -7.16 9.79 -9.64
CA PRO A 98 -7.81 9.87 -10.95
C PRO A 98 -7.29 11.04 -11.81
N ASP A 99 -7.07 12.19 -11.18
CA ASP A 99 -6.58 13.40 -11.83
C ASP A 99 -5.05 13.44 -11.98
N GLY A 100 -4.37 12.47 -11.37
CA GLY A 100 -2.92 12.38 -11.30
C GLY A 100 -2.27 13.51 -10.52
N TRP A 101 -0.97 13.69 -10.76
CA TRP A 101 -0.19 14.76 -10.16
C TRP A 101 -0.25 16.03 -11.03
N PRO A 102 -0.58 17.21 -10.48
CA PRO A 102 -0.75 18.42 -11.27
C PRO A 102 0.51 18.78 -12.07
N GLY A 103 0.44 18.75 -13.40
CA GLY A 103 1.59 19.07 -14.27
C GLY A 103 2.64 17.98 -14.40
N CYS A 104 2.40 16.77 -13.89
CA CYS A 104 3.30 15.63 -14.08
C CYS A 104 2.61 14.58 -14.97
N ARG A 105 3.28 14.17 -16.05
CA ARG A 105 2.80 13.11 -16.96
C ARG A 105 3.65 11.86 -16.89
N THR A 106 4.91 12.01 -16.49
CA THR A 106 5.88 10.92 -16.38
C THR A 106 6.43 10.79 -14.96
N ALA A 107 7.00 9.63 -14.64
CA ALA A 107 7.75 9.44 -13.40
C ALA A 107 8.87 10.47 -13.24
N HIS A 108 9.55 10.84 -14.33
CA HIS A 108 10.61 11.84 -14.31
C HIS A 108 10.07 13.23 -13.91
N ASP A 109 8.91 13.65 -14.41
CA ASP A 109 8.28 14.93 -14.03
C ASP A 109 8.00 14.99 -12.53
N LEU A 110 7.46 13.90 -11.98
CA LEU A 110 7.14 13.82 -10.56
C LEU A 110 8.40 13.76 -9.70
N ALA A 111 9.41 13.00 -10.10
CA ALA A 111 10.69 12.93 -9.37
C ALA A 111 11.37 14.31 -9.31
N HIS A 112 11.41 15.05 -10.43
CA HIS A 112 11.93 16.42 -10.47
C HIS A 112 11.16 17.35 -9.54
N ARG A 113 9.83 17.26 -9.55
CA ARG A 113 8.99 18.06 -8.65
C ARG A 113 9.26 17.77 -7.18
N LEU A 114 9.37 16.49 -6.81
CA LEU A 114 9.61 16.07 -5.44
C LEU A 114 11.02 16.48 -4.96
N ALA A 115 12.03 16.38 -5.83
CA ALA A 115 13.37 16.88 -5.55
C ALA A 115 13.36 18.39 -5.22
N GLY A 116 12.55 19.19 -5.92
CA GLY A 116 12.33 20.61 -5.61
C GLY A 116 11.72 20.89 -4.23
N THR A 117 11.12 19.87 -3.59
CA THR A 117 10.57 19.96 -2.22
C THR A 117 11.54 19.44 -1.14
N GLY A 118 12.76 19.05 -1.52
CA GLY A 118 13.73 18.44 -0.61
C GLY A 118 13.38 17.00 -0.19
N ARG A 119 12.39 16.39 -0.83
CA ARG A 119 12.00 14.99 -0.58
C ARG A 119 12.82 14.06 -1.47
N PRO A 120 13.52 13.06 -0.91
CA PRO A 120 14.27 12.09 -1.72
C PRO A 120 13.28 11.28 -2.56
N ALA A 121 13.45 11.35 -3.87
CA ALA A 121 12.65 10.64 -4.86
C ALA A 121 13.59 10.07 -5.93
N GLU A 122 13.43 8.80 -6.26
CA GLU A 122 14.20 8.11 -7.29
C GLU A 122 13.25 7.54 -8.35
N VAL A 123 13.62 7.64 -9.63
CA VAL A 123 12.90 6.92 -10.68
C VAL A 123 13.42 5.48 -10.72
N ARG A 124 12.50 4.53 -10.65
CA ARG A 124 12.73 3.09 -10.70
C ARG A 124 11.94 2.49 -11.86
N LYS A 125 12.59 1.67 -12.67
CA LYS A 125 11.89 0.87 -13.67
C LYS A 125 11.31 -0.37 -13.01
N LEU A 126 10.00 -0.55 -13.11
CA LEU A 126 9.29 -1.79 -12.77
C LEU A 126 9.14 -2.59 -14.06
N ASP A 127 9.58 -3.85 -14.06
CA ASP A 127 9.76 -4.64 -15.29
C ASP A 127 8.49 -4.71 -16.16
N THR A 128 7.33 -4.79 -15.52
CA THR A 128 6.03 -4.93 -16.19
C THR A 128 5.15 -3.68 -16.14
N ALA A 129 5.39 -2.77 -15.19
CA ALA A 129 4.57 -1.56 -15.02
C ALA A 129 5.21 -0.27 -15.57
N GLY A 130 6.49 -0.30 -15.98
CA GLY A 130 7.21 0.85 -16.52
C GLY A 130 7.89 1.68 -15.44
N ASP A 131 8.18 2.95 -15.75
CA ASP A 131 8.87 3.85 -14.83
C ASP A 131 7.96 4.32 -13.70
N ALA A 132 8.43 4.22 -12.46
CA ALA A 132 7.75 4.66 -11.26
C ALA A 132 8.64 5.59 -10.42
N VAL A 133 8.04 6.47 -9.63
CA VAL A 133 8.78 7.26 -8.64
C VAL A 133 8.71 6.57 -7.29
N ARG A 134 9.86 6.20 -6.75
CA ARG A 134 9.98 5.63 -5.42
C ARG A 134 10.42 6.70 -4.43
N THR A 135 9.73 6.76 -3.30
CA THR A 135 10.07 7.61 -2.16
C THR A 135 10.13 6.77 -0.89
N ARG A 136 10.90 7.23 0.09
CA ARG A 136 10.94 6.66 1.43
C ARG A 136 10.84 7.77 2.46
N LYS A 137 10.08 7.50 3.52
CA LYS A 137 9.91 8.37 4.67
C LYS A 137 9.99 7.51 5.93
N ASP A 138 10.85 7.90 6.86
CA ASP A 138 10.87 7.31 8.19
C ASP A 138 10.17 8.29 9.13
N ASP A 139 8.98 7.92 9.59
CA ASP A 139 8.20 8.70 10.54
C ASP A 139 8.63 8.35 11.96
N VAL A 140 8.97 9.37 12.73
CA VAL A 140 9.26 9.24 14.15
C VAL A 140 7.95 9.04 14.90
N SER A 141 7.97 8.19 15.94
CA SER A 141 6.84 8.06 16.86
C SER A 141 6.43 9.44 17.39
N ASP A 142 5.20 9.84 17.09
CA ASP A 142 4.59 11.05 17.63
C ASP A 142 3.36 10.65 18.46
N PRO A 143 3.47 10.65 19.80
CA PRO A 143 2.36 10.36 20.70
C PRO A 143 1.15 11.30 20.51
N GLU A 144 1.37 12.50 19.98
CA GLU A 144 0.33 13.52 19.73
C GLU A 144 -0.27 13.44 18.32
N SER A 145 0.21 12.51 17.48
CA SER A 145 -0.36 12.27 16.15
C SER A 145 -1.84 11.88 16.27
N PRO A 146 -2.75 12.43 15.43
CA PRO A 146 -4.18 12.09 15.46
C PRO A 146 -4.47 10.59 15.20
N LEU A 147 -3.47 9.83 14.74
CA LEU A 147 -3.52 8.38 14.54
C LEU A 147 -2.97 7.58 15.73
N GLY A 148 -2.42 8.23 16.76
CA GLY A 148 -1.90 7.58 17.97
C GLY A 148 -0.81 6.54 17.69
N SER A 149 -0.06 6.68 16.59
CA SER A 149 0.98 5.72 16.25
C SER A 149 2.19 5.95 17.17
N THR A 150 2.22 5.19 18.27
CA THR A 150 3.31 5.20 19.25
C THR A 150 4.58 4.52 18.75
N LEU A 151 4.59 4.03 17.50
CA LEU A 151 5.73 3.34 16.90
C LEU A 151 6.27 4.14 15.71
N ALA A 152 7.59 4.27 15.66
CA ALA A 152 8.27 4.77 14.46
C ALA A 152 7.91 3.85 13.27
N THR A 153 7.57 4.46 12.14
CA THR A 153 7.07 3.73 10.98
C THR A 153 7.88 4.11 9.76
N THR A 154 8.44 3.12 9.07
CA THR A 154 9.04 3.31 7.75
C THR A 154 7.98 3.13 6.69
N THR A 155 7.85 4.12 5.82
CA THR A 155 6.96 4.12 4.66
C THR A 155 7.78 4.16 3.38
N VAL A 156 7.48 3.27 2.44
CA VAL A 156 8.01 3.28 1.06
C VAL A 156 6.83 3.44 0.11
N SER A 157 6.89 4.42 -0.78
CA SER A 157 5.82 4.67 -1.75
C SER A 157 6.33 4.60 -3.18
N TYR A 158 5.60 3.91 -4.04
CA TYR A 158 5.78 3.90 -5.49
C TYR A 158 4.62 4.63 -6.14
N HIS A 159 4.92 5.68 -6.91
CA HIS A 159 3.95 6.37 -7.74
C HIS A 159 4.16 5.95 -9.19
N VAL A 160 3.18 5.23 -9.72
CA VAL A 160 3.23 4.60 -11.05
C VAL A 160 2.21 5.30 -11.96
N PRO A 161 2.63 5.92 -13.06
CA PRO A 161 1.69 6.48 -14.03
C PRO A 161 0.91 5.36 -14.71
N VAL A 162 -0.41 5.51 -14.80
CA VAL A 162 -1.26 4.57 -15.55
C VAL A 162 -1.01 4.78 -17.06
N PRO A 163 -0.64 3.73 -17.81
CA PRO A 163 -0.40 3.83 -19.25
C PRO A 163 -1.58 4.44 -20.00
N ALA A 164 -1.31 5.21 -21.06
CA ALA A 164 -2.32 5.88 -21.89
C ALA A 164 -3.34 6.76 -21.13
N GLY A 165 -3.10 7.05 -19.85
CA GLY A 165 -3.99 7.79 -18.98
C GLY A 165 -3.34 9.00 -18.32
N ARG A 166 -4.12 9.66 -17.47
CA ARG A 166 -3.63 10.73 -16.57
C ARG A 166 -3.57 10.27 -15.12
N GLN A 167 -4.12 9.09 -14.84
CA GLN A 167 -4.26 8.54 -13.51
C GLN A 167 -2.90 8.04 -13.02
N TRP A 168 -2.76 7.97 -11.70
CA TRP A 168 -1.57 7.40 -11.07
C TRP A 168 -1.99 6.38 -10.03
N LEU A 169 -1.35 5.22 -10.05
CA LEU A 169 -1.46 4.23 -9.00
C LEU A 169 -0.34 4.48 -7.99
N THR A 170 -0.69 4.54 -6.70
CA THR A 170 0.28 4.66 -5.61
C THR A 170 0.26 3.41 -4.76
N LEU A 171 1.41 2.76 -4.64
CA LEU A 171 1.64 1.65 -3.70
C LEU A 171 2.34 2.21 -2.47
N THR A 172 1.66 2.25 -1.33
CA THR A 172 2.21 2.75 -0.07
C THR A 172 2.41 1.59 0.90
N PHE A 173 3.66 1.18 1.06
CA PHE A 173 4.07 0.16 2.02
C PHE A 173 4.43 0.82 3.35
N SER A 174 4.05 0.19 4.46
CA SER A 174 4.44 0.65 5.79
C SER A 174 4.84 -0.50 6.72
N THR A 175 5.79 -0.24 7.62
CA THR A 175 6.15 -1.17 8.68
C THR A 175 6.65 -0.44 9.93
N PRO A 176 6.23 -0.85 11.14
CA PRO A 176 6.81 -0.38 12.38
C PRO A 176 8.06 -1.18 12.82
N MET A 177 8.57 -2.10 11.98
CA MET A 177 9.64 -3.03 12.35
C MET A 177 11.03 -2.41 12.16
N GLU A 178 11.41 -1.45 13.02
CA GLU A 178 12.67 -0.68 12.91
C GLU A 178 13.92 -1.55 12.66
N ARG A 179 14.08 -2.65 13.41
CA ARG A 179 15.23 -3.55 13.28
C ARG A 179 15.26 -4.35 11.98
N LEU A 180 14.12 -4.51 11.32
CA LEU A 180 13.98 -5.26 10.07
C LEU A 180 13.82 -4.35 8.86
N VAL A 181 13.87 -3.02 9.01
CA VAL A 181 13.64 -2.06 7.92
C VAL A 181 14.41 -2.40 6.65
N PRO A 182 15.72 -2.72 6.66
CA PRO A 182 16.42 -3.06 5.42
C PRO A 182 15.80 -4.25 4.67
N LYS A 183 15.35 -5.28 5.39
CA LYS A 183 14.71 -6.48 4.83
C LYS A 183 13.26 -6.24 4.43
N MET A 184 12.53 -5.44 5.20
CA MET A 184 11.17 -5.05 4.84
C MET A 184 11.15 -4.19 3.57
N VAL A 185 12.10 -3.27 3.44
CA VAL A 185 12.25 -2.45 2.24
C VAL A 185 12.59 -3.31 1.02
N GLU A 186 13.48 -4.31 1.17
CA GLU A 186 13.77 -5.29 0.10
C GLU A 186 12.50 -6.05 -0.32
N LEU A 187 11.70 -6.50 0.65
CA LEU A 187 10.42 -7.16 0.38
C LEU A 187 9.45 -6.22 -0.36
N PHE A 188 9.32 -4.97 0.07
CA PHE A 188 8.45 -3.98 -0.58
C PHE A 188 8.87 -3.72 -2.02
N ASP A 189 10.18 -3.63 -2.27
CA ASP A 189 10.71 -3.43 -3.61
C ASP A 189 10.41 -4.64 -4.52
N ILE A 190 10.49 -5.86 -3.99
CA ILE A 190 10.10 -7.09 -4.71
C ILE A 190 8.60 -7.07 -5.05
N VAL A 191 7.74 -6.81 -4.06
CA VAL A 191 6.28 -6.78 -4.25
C VAL A 191 5.88 -5.72 -5.28
N ALA A 192 6.41 -4.51 -5.17
CA ALA A 192 6.18 -3.44 -6.12
C ALA A 192 6.64 -3.81 -7.55
N GLY A 193 7.73 -4.55 -7.67
CA GLY A 193 8.25 -5.06 -8.95
C GLY A 193 7.32 -6.05 -9.67
N THR A 194 6.37 -6.65 -8.96
CA THR A 194 5.40 -7.60 -9.56
C THR A 194 4.16 -6.93 -10.16
N LEU A 195 4.02 -5.61 -9.97
CA LEU A 195 2.90 -4.86 -10.50
C LEU A 195 2.83 -4.99 -12.02
N HIS A 196 1.66 -5.35 -12.53
CA HIS A 196 1.38 -5.33 -13.96
C HIS A 196 -0.05 -4.83 -14.22
N TRP A 197 -0.23 -4.29 -15.42
CA TRP A 197 -1.49 -3.73 -15.89
C TRP A 197 -2.32 -4.78 -16.63
N GLU A 198 -3.65 -4.70 -16.50
CA GLU A 198 -4.64 -5.60 -17.12
C GLU A 198 -5.59 -4.87 -18.10
#